data_AF-H6QC82-F1
#
_entry.id   AF-H6QC82-F1
#
_cell.length_a   1.000
_cell.length_b   1.000
_cell.length_c   1.000
_cell.angle_alpha   90.00
_cell.angle_beta   90.00
_cell.angle_gamma   90.00
#
_symmetry.space_group_name_H-M   'P 1'
#
loop_
_entity.id
_entity.type
_entity.pdbx_description
1 polymer ?
#
loop_
_entity_poly.entity_id
_entity_poly.type
_entity_poly.pdbx_seq_one_letter_code
_entity_poly.pdbx_strand_id
1 'polypeptide(L)'
;MLVALEERLRATLWRLAQEFAYLALLGTSYIPPCSLLRRRVARVVEPEFVSFMAARIGGDVPDVYLNSALGMRLGGVPRCEILHDVSPELYQLCNAIRTRGYVPLYEAVHEVVVPLALSASVAGLEEGDILLASYRAAAGKGDLYAVLRYFDRWVAIGKFF
;
A
#
# COMPACT_ATOMS: atom_id res chain seq x y z
N MET A 1 7.96 -2.98 18.46
CA MET A 1 8.43 -3.19 17.07
C MET A 1 7.26 -3.46 16.13
N LEU A 2 6.49 -4.54 16.33
CA LEU A 2 5.34 -4.88 15.48
C LEU A 2 4.26 -3.78 15.44
N VAL A 3 3.89 -3.22 16.61
CA VAL A 3 2.91 -2.12 16.69
C VAL A 3 3.37 -0.89 15.89
N ALA A 4 4.63 -0.48 16.05
CA ALA A 4 5.18 0.64 15.30
C ALA A 4 5.25 0.37 13.78
N LEU A 5 5.49 -0.89 13.38
CA LEU A 5 5.49 -1.28 11.97
C LEU A 5 4.08 -1.26 11.39
N GLU A 6 3.08 -1.73 12.14
CA GLU A 6 1.67 -1.66 11.78
C GLU A 6 1.21 -0.20 11.64
N GLU A 7 1.54 0.66 12.59
CA GLU A 7 1.22 2.10 12.53
C GLU A 7 1.83 2.78 11.30
N ARG A 8 3.09 2.45 10.97
CA ARG A 8 3.76 2.96 9.76
C ARG A 8 3.09 2.46 8.49
N LEU A 9 2.72 1.17 8.43
CA LEU A 9 1.99 0.60 7.30
C LEU A 9 0.64 1.31 7.12
N ARG A 10 -0.16 1.41 8.18
CA ARG A 10 -1.44 2.14 8.17
C ARG A 10 -1.28 3.58 7.71
N ALA A 11 -0.28 4.30 8.25
CA ALA A 11 0.01 5.67 7.84
C ALA A 11 0.40 5.80 6.37
N THR A 12 1.19 4.85 5.84
CA THR A 12 1.55 4.80 4.42
C THR A 12 0.34 4.54 3.54
N LEU A 13 -0.49 3.54 3.88
CA LEU A 13 -1.73 3.23 3.16
C LEU A 13 -2.65 4.44 3.12
N TRP A 14 -2.85 5.09 4.27
CA TRP A 14 -3.67 6.28 4.39
C TRP A 14 -3.16 7.45 3.55
N ARG A 15 -1.85 7.74 3.62
CA ARG A 15 -1.25 8.83 2.82
C ARG A 15 -1.34 8.57 1.32
N LEU A 16 -1.12 7.34 0.89
CA LEU A 16 -1.32 6.96 -0.51
C LEU A 16 -2.79 7.13 -0.92
N ALA A 17 -3.72 6.72 -0.07
CA ALA A 17 -5.15 6.87 -0.31
C ALA A 17 -5.54 8.35 -0.45
N GLN A 18 -4.95 9.24 0.36
CA GLN A 18 -5.12 10.69 0.25
C GLN A 18 -4.60 11.24 -1.07
N GLU A 19 -3.42 10.82 -1.52
CA GLU A 19 -2.87 11.29 -2.80
C GLU A 19 -3.74 10.85 -3.98
N PHE A 20 -4.24 9.61 -3.99
CA PHE A 20 -5.17 9.17 -5.03
C PHE A 20 -6.52 9.86 -4.95
N ALA A 21 -7.07 10.07 -3.74
CA ALA A 21 -8.30 10.84 -3.58
C ALA A 21 -8.15 12.29 -4.08
N TYR A 22 -7.00 12.91 -3.83
CA TYR A 22 -6.67 14.24 -4.34
C TYR A 22 -6.60 14.27 -5.89
N LEU A 23 -5.92 13.29 -6.50
CA LEU A 23 -5.85 13.17 -7.96
C LEU A 23 -7.24 12.94 -8.57
N ALA A 24 -8.07 12.11 -7.94
CA ALA A 24 -9.45 11.85 -8.35
C ALA A 24 -10.32 13.11 -8.25
N LEU A 25 -10.22 13.86 -7.14
CA LEU A 25 -10.96 15.09 -6.91
C LEU A 25 -10.65 16.17 -7.94
N LEU A 26 -9.37 16.32 -8.30
CA LEU A 26 -8.94 17.29 -9.30
C LEU A 26 -9.06 16.80 -10.75
N GLY A 27 -9.36 15.52 -10.96
CA GLY A 27 -9.41 14.92 -12.29
C GLY A 27 -8.09 15.03 -13.06
N THR A 28 -6.95 14.96 -12.37
CA THR A 28 -5.62 15.16 -12.97
C THR A 28 -4.71 13.95 -12.77
N SER A 29 -3.83 13.74 -13.75
CA SER A 29 -2.70 12.80 -13.65
C SER A 29 -1.40 13.49 -13.24
N TYR A 30 -1.43 14.80 -13.00
CA TYR A 30 -0.25 15.56 -12.56
C TYR A 30 0.15 15.18 -11.14
N ILE A 31 1.36 14.65 -10.99
CA ILE A 31 1.88 14.19 -9.70
C ILE A 31 2.62 15.34 -9.00
N PRO A 32 2.20 15.78 -7.79
CA PRO A 32 2.85 16.86 -7.05
C PRO A 32 4.34 16.63 -6.77
N PRO A 33 5.18 17.68 -6.67
CA PRO A 33 6.62 17.53 -6.44
C PRO A 33 7.00 16.73 -5.18
N CYS A 34 6.23 16.89 -4.10
CA CYS A 34 6.49 16.23 -2.81
C CYS A 34 5.70 14.92 -2.61
N SER A 35 5.02 14.43 -3.65
CA SER A 35 4.16 13.23 -3.60
C SER A 35 4.95 11.96 -3.29
N LEU A 36 4.32 11.05 -2.55
CA LEU A 36 4.81 9.68 -2.34
C LEU A 36 4.96 8.93 -3.66
N LEU A 37 4.11 9.20 -4.66
CA LEU A 37 4.20 8.59 -5.98
C LEU A 37 5.54 8.88 -6.69
N ARG A 38 6.21 10.00 -6.38
CA ARG A 38 7.54 10.32 -6.92
C ARG A 38 8.69 9.61 -6.18
N ARG A 39 8.43 9.03 -5.02
CA ARG A 39 9.45 8.33 -4.23
C ARG A 39 9.62 6.91 -4.75
N ARG A 40 10.81 6.34 -4.49
CA ARG A 40 11.12 4.95 -4.85
C ARG A 40 10.13 4.00 -4.18
N VAL A 41 9.69 2.97 -4.89
CA VAL A 41 8.76 1.95 -4.38
C VAL A 41 9.20 1.43 -3.01
N ALA A 42 10.46 0.98 -2.87
CA ALA A 42 10.96 0.40 -1.62
C ALA A 42 11.07 1.41 -0.45
N ARG A 43 10.97 2.71 -0.71
CA ARG A 43 10.89 3.75 0.34
C ARG A 43 9.47 4.07 0.77
N VAL A 44 8.49 3.78 -0.08
CA VAL A 44 7.07 4.01 0.23
C VAL A 44 6.49 2.72 0.81
N VAL A 45 6.64 1.62 0.09
CA VAL A 45 6.29 0.29 0.53
C VAL A 45 7.57 -0.39 1.00
N GLU A 46 7.80 -0.29 2.30
CA GLU A 46 9.01 -0.82 2.91
C GLU A 46 9.01 -2.36 2.83
N PRO A 47 10.17 -3.00 2.59
CA PRO A 47 10.29 -4.46 2.58
C PRO A 47 9.68 -5.14 3.81
N GLU A 48 9.83 -4.51 4.97
CA GLU A 48 9.29 -4.98 6.25
C GLU A 48 7.77 -5.01 6.28
N PHE A 49 7.08 -4.17 5.50
CA PHE A 49 5.63 -4.20 5.41
C PHE A 49 5.15 -5.50 4.76
N VAL A 50 5.85 -5.99 3.74
CA VAL A 50 5.52 -7.27 3.11
C VAL A 50 5.75 -8.43 4.07
N SER A 51 6.89 -8.41 4.78
CA SER A 51 7.17 -9.39 5.82
C SER A 51 6.11 -9.36 6.93
N PHE A 52 5.67 -8.19 7.36
CA PHE A 52 4.62 -8.04 8.37
C PHE A 52 3.28 -8.60 7.89
N MET A 53 2.83 -8.22 6.68
CA MET A 53 1.57 -8.70 6.13
C MET A 53 1.62 -10.22 5.87
N ALA A 54 2.75 -10.75 5.40
CA ALA A 54 2.94 -12.19 5.23
C ALA A 54 2.82 -12.96 6.56
N ALA A 55 3.43 -12.45 7.64
CA ALA A 55 3.27 -13.04 8.97
C ALA A 55 1.83 -13.00 9.49
N ARG A 56 1.08 -11.94 9.13
CA ARG A 56 -0.30 -11.74 9.58
C ARG A 56 -1.32 -12.57 8.80
N ILE A 57 -1.10 -12.76 7.50
CA ILE A 57 -1.99 -13.53 6.61
C ILE A 57 -1.67 -15.03 6.68
N GLY A 58 -0.39 -15.40 6.60
CA GLY A 58 0.07 -16.78 6.57
C GLY A 58 0.61 -17.28 7.91
N GLY A 59 0.18 -16.69 9.03
CA GLY A 59 0.72 -16.97 10.36
C GLY A 59 0.56 -18.43 10.81
N ASP A 60 -0.42 -19.15 10.26
CA ASP A 60 -0.67 -20.56 10.54
C ASP A 60 0.31 -21.51 9.82
N VAL A 61 1.07 -21.01 8.85
CA VAL A 61 2.09 -21.77 8.11
C VAL A 61 3.46 -21.48 8.73
N PRO A 62 4.10 -22.45 9.41
CA PRO A 62 5.34 -22.21 10.18
C PRO A 62 6.47 -21.62 9.34
N ASP A 63 6.64 -22.09 8.12
CA ASP A 63 7.69 -21.62 7.20
C ASP A 63 7.48 -20.16 6.80
N VAL A 64 6.23 -19.76 6.56
CA VAL A 64 5.86 -18.38 6.22
C VAL A 64 6.12 -17.47 7.40
N TYR A 65 5.72 -17.88 8.59
CA TYR A 65 5.96 -17.13 9.81
C TYR A 65 7.47 -16.94 10.09
N LEU A 66 8.27 -18.00 10.00
CA LEU A 66 9.72 -17.94 10.21
C LEU A 66 10.44 -17.02 9.23
N ASN A 67 10.15 -17.15 7.93
CA ASN A 67 10.75 -16.31 6.89
C ASN A 67 10.34 -14.83 7.04
N SER A 68 9.07 -14.60 7.38
CA SER A 68 8.54 -13.25 7.59
C SER A 68 9.13 -12.60 8.84
N ALA A 69 9.30 -13.35 9.93
CA ALA A 69 9.96 -12.87 11.13
C ALA A 69 11.44 -12.51 10.88
N LEU A 70 12.14 -13.32 10.07
CA LEU A 70 13.49 -13.01 9.63
C LEU A 70 13.53 -11.75 8.76
N GLY A 71 12.63 -11.63 7.79
CA GLY A 71 12.51 -10.46 6.92
C GLY A 71 12.29 -9.16 7.70
N MET A 72 11.38 -9.17 8.68
CA MET A 72 11.17 -8.02 9.57
C MET A 72 12.42 -7.63 10.37
N ARG A 73 13.23 -8.61 10.81
CA ARG A 73 14.47 -8.34 11.57
C ARG A 73 15.61 -7.83 10.70
N LEU A 74 15.68 -8.28 9.46
CA LEU A 74 16.77 -7.93 8.52
C LEU A 74 16.45 -6.71 7.65
N GLY A 75 15.26 -6.11 7.78
CA GLY A 75 14.82 -5.01 6.93
C GLY A 75 14.53 -5.44 5.49
N GLY A 76 14.08 -6.69 5.31
CA GLY A 76 13.94 -7.34 4.01
C GLY A 76 12.53 -7.84 3.74
N VAL A 77 12.31 -8.26 2.48
CA VAL A 77 11.13 -9.04 2.08
C VAL A 77 11.35 -10.51 2.42
N PRO A 78 10.29 -11.29 2.70
CA PRO A 78 10.43 -12.73 2.79
C PRO A 78 10.75 -13.31 1.41
N ARG A 79 11.11 -14.59 1.36
CA ARG A 79 11.28 -15.28 0.08
C ARG A 79 9.96 -15.25 -0.70
N CYS A 80 9.89 -14.55 -1.83
CA CYS A 80 8.60 -14.33 -2.49
C CYS A 80 7.91 -15.64 -2.89
N GLU A 81 8.67 -16.67 -3.27
CA GLU A 81 8.11 -17.94 -3.74
C GLU A 81 7.25 -18.65 -2.68
N ILE A 82 7.54 -18.49 -1.39
CA ILE A 82 6.73 -19.11 -0.31
C ILE A 82 5.38 -18.41 -0.10
N LEU A 83 5.19 -17.22 -0.68
CA LEU A 83 3.94 -16.48 -0.57
C LEU A 83 2.93 -16.86 -1.66
N HIS A 84 3.36 -17.63 -2.67
CA HIS A 84 2.50 -17.97 -3.81
C HIS A 84 1.21 -18.68 -3.37
N ASP A 85 1.34 -19.61 -2.42
CA ASP A 85 0.24 -20.41 -1.90
C ASP A 85 -0.53 -19.72 -0.75
N VAL A 86 -0.04 -18.56 -0.28
CA VAL A 86 -0.64 -17.81 0.84
C VAL A 86 -1.61 -16.76 0.31
N SER A 87 -1.13 -15.88 -0.58
CA SER A 87 -1.94 -14.88 -1.26
C SER A 87 -1.26 -14.47 -2.57
N PRO A 88 -1.98 -14.58 -3.71
CA PRO A 88 -1.48 -14.12 -5.00
C PRO A 88 -1.06 -12.64 -4.98
N GLU A 89 -1.78 -11.81 -4.25
CA GLU A 89 -1.53 -10.38 -4.11
C GLU A 89 -0.25 -10.12 -3.31
N LEU A 90 -0.04 -10.83 -2.21
CA LEU A 90 1.22 -10.73 -1.45
C LEU A 90 2.42 -11.19 -2.29
N TYR A 91 2.26 -12.27 -3.06
CA TYR A 91 3.29 -12.74 -3.99
C TYR A 91 3.62 -11.69 -5.05
N GLN A 92 2.61 -11.09 -5.68
CA GLN A 92 2.77 -10.02 -6.66
C GLN A 92 3.47 -8.80 -6.04
N LEU A 93 3.04 -8.38 -4.85
CA LEU A 93 3.64 -7.25 -4.14
C LEU A 93 5.12 -7.52 -3.82
N CYS A 94 5.44 -8.70 -3.30
CA CYS A 94 6.81 -9.10 -3.00
C CYS A 94 7.70 -9.02 -4.24
N ASN A 95 7.22 -9.57 -5.37
CA ASN A 95 7.94 -9.50 -6.64
C ASN A 95 8.08 -8.08 -7.17
N ALA A 96 7.04 -7.26 -7.06
CA ALA A 96 7.08 -5.86 -7.47
C ALA A 96 8.12 -5.08 -6.66
N ILE A 97 8.19 -5.25 -5.34
CA ILE A 97 9.24 -4.59 -4.53
C ILE A 97 10.64 -5.09 -4.91
N ARG A 98 10.80 -6.41 -5.12
CA ARG A 98 12.10 -6.99 -5.51
C ARG A 98 12.60 -6.47 -6.85
N THR A 99 11.71 -6.32 -7.83
CA THR A 99 12.07 -6.00 -9.23
C THR A 99 11.99 -4.51 -9.56
N ARG A 100 11.07 -3.78 -8.92
CA ARG A 100 10.78 -2.36 -9.15
C ARG A 100 11.12 -1.48 -7.94
N GLY A 101 11.73 -2.01 -6.88
CA GLY A 101 12.02 -1.27 -5.66
C GLY A 101 12.78 0.06 -5.86
N TYR A 102 13.57 0.16 -6.94
CA TYR A 102 14.38 1.32 -7.27
C TYR A 102 13.66 2.40 -8.09
N VAL A 103 12.56 2.06 -8.78
CA VAL A 103 11.83 3.02 -9.63
C VAL A 103 10.87 3.87 -8.81
N PRO A 104 10.50 5.08 -9.28
CA PRO A 104 9.43 5.86 -8.67
C PRO A 104 8.11 5.09 -8.67
N LEU A 105 7.34 5.22 -7.58
CA LEU A 105 6.07 4.51 -7.44
C LEU A 105 5.07 4.81 -8.57
N TYR A 106 5.11 6.01 -9.16
CA TYR A 106 4.24 6.36 -10.29
C TYR A 106 4.44 5.49 -11.54
N GLU A 107 5.63 4.90 -11.73
CA GLU A 107 5.93 4.03 -12.87
C GLU A 107 5.41 2.61 -12.66
N ALA A 108 5.19 2.22 -11.41
CA ALA A 108 4.77 0.89 -11.01
C ALA A 108 3.45 0.89 -10.21
N VAL A 109 2.63 1.94 -10.34
CA VAL A 109 1.42 2.13 -9.51
C VAL A 109 0.54 0.91 -9.53
N HIS A 110 0.20 0.40 -10.72
CA HIS A 110 -0.69 -0.74 -10.84
C HIS A 110 -0.06 -2.02 -10.26
N GLU A 111 1.24 -2.23 -10.51
CA GLU A 111 2.01 -3.40 -10.04
C GLU A 111 2.18 -3.42 -8.50
N VAL A 112 2.08 -2.26 -7.84
CA VAL A 112 2.36 -2.11 -6.40
C VAL A 112 1.10 -1.79 -5.59
N VAL A 113 0.30 -0.81 -6.00
CA VAL A 113 -0.80 -0.26 -5.19
C VAL A 113 -1.96 -1.23 -5.08
N VAL A 114 -2.33 -1.91 -6.18
CA VAL A 114 -3.44 -2.88 -6.14
C VAL A 114 -3.07 -4.08 -5.25
N PRO A 115 -1.91 -4.74 -5.44
CA PRO A 115 -1.52 -5.84 -4.56
C PRO A 115 -1.31 -5.40 -3.10
N LEU A 116 -0.79 -4.19 -2.85
CA LEU A 116 -0.65 -3.62 -1.51
C LEU A 116 -2.00 -3.44 -0.82
N ALA A 117 -2.96 -2.81 -1.50
CA ALA A 117 -4.26 -2.50 -0.94
C ALA A 117 -5.04 -3.78 -0.59
N LEU A 118 -5.03 -4.76 -1.51
CA LEU A 118 -5.67 -6.05 -1.29
C LEU A 118 -4.99 -6.85 -0.17
N SER A 119 -3.65 -6.91 -0.16
CA SER A 119 -2.92 -7.61 0.91
C SER A 119 -3.18 -6.98 2.28
N ALA A 120 -3.24 -5.64 2.36
CA ALA A 120 -3.56 -4.94 3.60
C ALA A 120 -4.98 -5.23 4.08
N SER A 121 -5.96 -5.23 3.17
CA SER A 121 -7.36 -5.57 3.47
C SER A 121 -7.49 -7.01 3.98
N VAL A 122 -6.85 -7.98 3.30
CA VAL A 122 -6.80 -9.39 3.74
C VAL A 122 -6.11 -9.53 5.11
N ALA A 123 -5.12 -8.69 5.42
CA ALA A 123 -4.49 -8.62 6.73
C ALA A 123 -5.38 -7.95 7.82
N GLY A 124 -6.60 -7.53 7.48
CA GLY A 124 -7.55 -6.88 8.40
C GLY A 124 -7.26 -5.39 8.65
N LEU A 125 -6.64 -4.69 7.70
CA LEU A 125 -6.40 -3.25 7.75
C LEU A 125 -7.40 -2.52 6.84
N GLU A 126 -8.31 -1.76 7.44
CA GLU A 126 -9.34 -0.98 6.73
C GLU A 126 -8.72 0.04 5.75
N GLU A 127 -7.51 0.54 6.06
CA GLU A 127 -6.79 1.48 5.20
C GLU A 127 -6.45 0.87 3.82
N GLY A 128 -6.41 -0.47 3.71
CA GLY A 128 -6.28 -1.17 2.44
C GLY A 128 -7.49 -0.96 1.53
N ASP A 129 -8.71 -1.07 2.07
CA ASP A 129 -9.94 -0.86 1.31
C ASP A 129 -10.08 0.60 0.85
N ILE A 130 -9.71 1.54 1.73
CA ILE A 130 -9.73 2.98 1.45
C ILE A 130 -8.73 3.31 0.35
N LEU A 131 -7.50 2.75 0.40
CA LEU A 131 -6.51 2.89 -0.65
C LEU A 131 -7.02 2.37 -2.00
N LEU A 132 -7.63 1.18 -2.01
CA LEU A 132 -8.16 0.58 -3.23
C LEU A 132 -9.28 1.43 -3.84
N ALA A 133 -10.20 1.92 -3.01
CA ALA A 133 -11.29 2.80 -3.44
C ALA A 133 -10.76 4.11 -4.02
N SER A 134 -9.82 4.78 -3.32
CA SER A 134 -9.18 6.00 -3.80
C SER A 134 -8.44 5.80 -5.12
N TYR A 135 -7.68 4.71 -5.25
CA TYR A 135 -6.97 4.38 -6.49
C TYR A 135 -7.95 4.16 -7.66
N ARG A 136 -9.04 3.42 -7.44
CA ARG A 136 -10.07 3.19 -8.47
C ARG A 136 -10.75 4.49 -8.88
N ALA A 137 -11.04 5.39 -7.94
CA ALA A 137 -11.58 6.70 -8.25
C ALA A 137 -10.59 7.53 -9.08
N ALA A 138 -9.30 7.55 -8.71
CA ALA A 138 -8.25 8.24 -9.48
C ALA A 138 -8.08 7.69 -10.90
N ALA A 139 -8.32 6.38 -11.09
CA ALA A 139 -8.31 5.72 -12.38
C ALA A 139 -9.62 5.89 -13.19
N GLY A 140 -10.60 6.67 -12.70
CA GLY A 140 -11.89 6.88 -13.36
C GLY A 140 -12.85 5.68 -13.29
N LYS A 141 -12.60 4.71 -12.40
CA LYS A 141 -13.35 3.45 -12.27
C LYS A 141 -14.08 3.30 -10.93
N GLY A 142 -14.08 4.33 -10.08
CA GLY A 142 -14.62 4.28 -8.72
C GLY A 142 -15.56 5.44 -8.38
N ASP A 143 -16.34 5.26 -7.33
CA ASP A 143 -17.25 6.29 -6.80
C ASP A 143 -16.47 7.31 -5.96
N LEU A 144 -16.24 8.49 -6.54
CA LEU A 144 -15.57 9.61 -5.87
C LEU A 144 -16.29 10.03 -4.59
N TYR A 145 -17.63 10.02 -4.57
CA TYR A 145 -18.40 10.44 -3.38
C TYR A 145 -18.20 9.46 -2.23
N ALA A 146 -18.13 8.17 -2.51
CA ALA A 146 -17.78 7.17 -1.51
C ALA A 146 -16.38 7.41 -0.93
N VAL A 147 -15.40 7.73 -1.78
CA VAL A 147 -14.03 8.03 -1.35
C VAL A 147 -13.97 9.28 -0.47
N LEU A 148 -14.66 10.36 -0.86
CA LEU A 148 -14.66 11.62 -0.14
C LEU A 148 -15.18 11.49 1.30
N ARG A 149 -16.12 10.57 1.57
CA ARG A 149 -16.62 10.30 2.93
C ARG A 149 -15.54 9.85 3.90
N TYR A 150 -14.50 9.16 3.43
CA TYR A 150 -13.35 8.80 4.27
C TYR A 150 -12.47 10.01 4.63
N PHE A 151 -12.60 11.11 3.89
CA PHE A 151 -11.78 12.30 3.99
C PHE A 151 -12.59 13.57 4.27
N ASP A 152 -13.83 13.48 4.76
CA ASP A 152 -14.78 14.60 4.93
C ASP A 152 -14.23 15.83 5.67
N ARG A 153 -13.13 15.70 6.42
CA ARG A 153 -12.38 16.84 7.00
C ARG A 153 -11.59 17.70 5.99
N TRP A 154 -11.39 17.26 4.75
CA TRP A 154 -10.71 18.05 3.71
C TRP A 154 -11.57 19.21 3.19
N VAL A 155 -12.90 19.07 3.25
CA VAL A 155 -13.86 20.11 2.83
C VAL A 155 -13.76 21.38 3.68
N ALA A 156 -13.23 21.30 4.91
CA ALA A 156 -12.99 22.47 5.74
C ALA A 156 -11.78 23.32 5.29
N ILE A 157 -10.81 22.74 4.57
CA ILE A 157 -9.59 23.43 4.12
C ILE A 157 -9.80 24.07 2.73
N GLY A 158 -10.71 23.54 1.93
CA GLY A 158 -11.12 24.14 0.65
C GLY A 158 -11.92 25.45 0.76
N LYS A 159 -12.24 25.92 1.97
CA LYS A 159 -12.85 27.25 2.20
C LYS A 159 -11.84 28.38 2.41
N PHE A 160 -10.54 28.11 2.33
CA PHE A 160 -9.47 29.10 2.54
C PHE A 160 -8.53 29.32 1.35
N PHE A 161 -8.91 28.88 0.15
CA PHE A 161 -8.24 29.25 -1.11
C PHE A 161 -9.19 30.02 -2.02
#